data_AF-A0A1F6V9L5-F1
#
_entry.id   AF-A0A1F6V9L5-F1
#
_cell.length_a   1.000
_cell.length_b   1.000
_cell.length_c   1.000
_cell.angle_alpha   90.00
_cell.angle_beta   90.00
_cell.angle_gamma   90.00
#
_symmetry.space_group_name_H-M   'P 1'
#
loop_
_entity.id
_entity.type
_entity.pdbx_description
1 polymer ?
#
loop_
_entity_poly.entity_id
_entity_poly.type
_entity_poly.pdbx_seq_one_letter_code
_entity_poly.pdbx_strand_id
1 'polypeptide(L)'
;MSNKIIFVLILITLFFSISIIAEPQKILILGDSHYAGTYGQELDKLLTQSGNTIESYGCVSAQPSWYLSISQTCKKSQGSTISGVKQDYASPQIDKLLEDFNPQIIIISLGGNPAGQTPSSYSQTTSSLTKKIKDQNRKCYWIGPPGKTDSIEAAERDLRYQAIQQGIGNNCILIDSRELVKLNKDEIHFSDTTRPTQWATSVFKKIEELTLPFTGPPISALETQDEKNAYADFDTEPQIVEDASIPQEPTTSGFNANNQQSAATAKTISTQSFCDNPKRCQNIDEVWYKRIGIYINPLFAELIWDPRTNSWKTFQEIYAPPQPQAFPSQQTLPSTTLLPIDESTLSKKILQEKAQQKYDDAFYAKVNQIATNLNTKPEYLIAVMRFETGGTFDPCKKSKWSSATGLIQFLKSTAIRLATTTDQLCTMTQVQQLDYVEKYFKQFKHKIRPNNLGDIAMAVFWPRAINQPDDYVLFKQGTGAYNSNKALDRDNNGEITRAEYLNLVIKRM
;
A
#
# COMPACT_ATOMS: atom_id res chain seq x y z
N MET A 1 -65.46 -39.38 0.67
CA MET A 1 -64.97 -38.15 1.32
C MET A 1 -63.93 -38.59 2.35
N SER A 2 -62.64 -38.44 2.03
CA SER A 2 -61.72 -37.43 2.60
C SER A 2 -61.38 -37.75 4.07
N ASN A 3 -60.14 -37.86 4.56
CA ASN A 3 -58.82 -37.50 4.07
C ASN A 3 -57.80 -38.05 5.10
N LYS A 4 -56.66 -38.55 4.62
CA LYS A 4 -55.29 -38.30 5.13
C LYS A 4 -54.85 -38.88 6.50
N ILE A 5 -53.93 -39.85 6.48
CA ILE A 5 -52.45 -39.72 6.66
C ILE A 5 -52.04 -39.59 8.14
N ILE A 6 -51.26 -40.57 8.62
CA ILE A 6 -49.89 -40.41 9.17
C ILE A 6 -49.33 -41.85 9.36
N PHE A 7 -48.63 -42.32 8.32
CA PHE A 7 -47.67 -43.42 8.41
C PHE A 7 -46.31 -42.72 8.51
N VAL A 8 -45.69 -42.69 9.69
CA VAL A 8 -44.31 -42.22 9.82
C VAL A 8 -43.42 -43.37 9.34
N LEU A 9 -43.11 -43.36 8.04
CA LEU A 9 -41.99 -44.12 7.48
C LEU A 9 -40.71 -43.58 8.11
N ILE A 10 -40.02 -44.41 8.88
CA ILE A 10 -38.60 -44.26 9.17
C ILE A 10 -37.86 -44.53 7.85
N LEU A 11 -37.73 -43.51 7.02
CA LEU A 11 -36.83 -43.52 5.88
C LEU A 11 -35.44 -43.26 6.46
N ILE A 12 -34.64 -44.32 6.59
CA ILE A 12 -33.20 -44.22 6.84
C ILE A 12 -32.61 -43.50 5.63
N THR A 13 -32.48 -42.18 5.70
CA THR A 13 -31.62 -41.41 4.81
C THR A 13 -30.19 -41.72 5.20
N LEU A 14 -29.65 -42.80 4.63
CA LEU A 14 -28.22 -42.96 4.44
C LEU A 14 -27.76 -41.76 3.62
N PHE A 15 -27.27 -40.72 4.30
CA PHE A 15 -26.33 -39.78 3.71
C PHE A 15 -25.07 -40.59 3.38
N PHE A 16 -25.06 -41.24 2.21
CA PHE A 16 -23.82 -41.46 1.50
C PHE A 16 -23.28 -40.06 1.24
N SER A 17 -22.35 -39.62 2.08
CA SER A 17 -21.40 -38.57 1.73
C SER A 17 -20.63 -39.09 0.53
N ILE A 18 -21.20 -38.90 -0.66
CA ILE A 18 -20.49 -38.99 -1.92
C ILE A 18 -19.42 -37.92 -1.79
N SER A 19 -18.21 -38.34 -1.41
CA SER A 19 -17.02 -37.53 -1.61
C SER A 19 -17.05 -37.17 -3.08
N ILE A 20 -17.34 -35.91 -3.39
CA ILE A 20 -17.17 -35.37 -4.73
C ILE A 20 -15.68 -35.53 -5.01
N ILE A 21 -15.29 -36.60 -5.70
CA ILE A 21 -13.92 -36.78 -6.14
C ILE A 21 -13.72 -35.67 -7.18
N ALA A 22 -12.97 -34.63 -6.80
CA ALA A 22 -12.60 -33.57 -7.72
C ALA A 22 -11.94 -34.22 -8.96
N GLU A 23 -12.39 -33.84 -10.15
CA GLU A 23 -11.83 -34.41 -11.38
C GLU A 23 -10.32 -34.12 -11.45
N PRO A 24 -9.49 -35.12 -11.83
CA PRO A 24 -8.06 -34.95 -12.05
C PRO A 24 -7.75 -33.74 -12.94
N GLN A 25 -6.93 -32.81 -12.46
CA GLN A 25 -6.55 -31.61 -13.21
C GLN A 25 -5.13 -31.73 -13.75
N LYS A 26 -4.86 -31.12 -14.90
CA LYS A 26 -3.51 -30.89 -15.40
C LYS A 26 -2.98 -29.58 -14.82
N ILE A 27 -1.87 -29.68 -14.11
CA ILE A 27 -1.23 -28.56 -13.42
C ILE A 27 0.15 -28.32 -14.02
N LEU A 28 0.35 -27.13 -14.59
CA LEU A 28 1.65 -26.68 -15.06
C LEU A 28 2.32 -25.81 -13.98
N ILE A 29 3.59 -26.06 -13.69
CA ILE A 29 4.31 -25.34 -12.64
C ILE A 29 5.64 -24.78 -13.16
N LEU A 30 5.82 -23.47 -13.03
CA LEU A 30 7.05 -22.76 -13.40
C LEU A 30 7.70 -22.16 -12.16
N GLY A 31 8.90 -22.63 -11.80
CA GLY A 31 9.54 -22.32 -10.53
C GLY A 31 11.00 -21.89 -10.65
N ASP A 32 11.45 -21.15 -9.64
CA ASP A 32 12.85 -20.74 -9.50
C ASP A 32 13.68 -21.79 -8.73
N SER A 33 14.84 -21.37 -8.20
CA SER A 33 15.73 -22.25 -7.43
C SER A 33 15.10 -22.82 -6.14
N HIS A 34 14.14 -22.14 -5.52
CA HIS A 34 13.43 -22.69 -4.36
C HIS A 34 12.57 -23.89 -4.78
N TYR A 35 11.92 -23.76 -5.94
CA TYR A 35 11.11 -24.83 -6.51
C TYR A 35 11.96 -26.02 -6.95
N ALA A 36 13.15 -25.77 -7.52
CA ALA A 36 14.09 -26.83 -7.87
C ALA A 36 14.60 -27.66 -6.66
N GLY A 37 14.40 -27.16 -5.44
CA GLY A 37 14.79 -27.81 -4.18
C GLY A 37 13.66 -28.59 -3.49
N THR A 38 13.84 -28.83 -2.20
CA THR A 38 12.90 -29.61 -1.35
C THR A 38 11.46 -29.11 -1.40
N TYR A 39 11.27 -27.80 -1.50
CA TYR A 39 9.94 -27.20 -1.56
C TYR A 39 9.13 -27.66 -2.78
N GLY A 40 9.70 -27.60 -3.99
CA GLY A 40 8.97 -28.04 -5.19
C GLY A 40 8.82 -29.56 -5.25
N GLN A 41 9.80 -30.33 -4.75
CA GLN A 41 9.67 -31.79 -4.64
C GLN A 41 8.48 -32.21 -3.77
N GLU A 42 8.31 -31.58 -2.61
CA GLU A 42 7.17 -31.90 -1.74
C GLU A 42 5.85 -31.40 -2.32
N LEU A 43 5.83 -30.23 -2.97
CA LEU A 43 4.60 -29.72 -3.59
C LEU A 43 4.17 -30.59 -4.78
N ASP A 44 5.10 -31.01 -5.64
CA ASP A 44 4.86 -31.96 -6.73
C ASP A 44 4.25 -33.27 -6.19
N LYS A 45 4.80 -33.79 -5.09
CA LYS A 45 4.29 -35.00 -4.42
C LYS A 45 2.87 -34.80 -3.92
N LEU A 46 2.57 -33.72 -3.18
CA LEU A 46 1.25 -33.45 -2.64
C LEU A 46 0.19 -33.30 -3.74
N LEU A 47 0.49 -32.53 -4.79
CA LEU A 47 -0.41 -32.33 -5.93
C LEU A 47 -0.65 -33.60 -6.73
N THR A 48 0.38 -34.45 -6.89
CA THR A 48 0.23 -35.76 -7.55
C THR A 48 -0.62 -36.72 -6.70
N GLN A 49 -0.40 -36.73 -5.38
CA GLN A 49 -1.16 -37.56 -4.44
C GLN A 49 -2.64 -37.18 -4.38
N SER A 50 -2.99 -35.93 -4.68
CA SER A 50 -4.39 -35.49 -4.82
C SER A 50 -5.00 -35.83 -6.19
N GLY A 51 -4.35 -36.68 -6.99
CA GLY A 51 -4.89 -37.20 -8.26
C GLY A 51 -4.64 -36.34 -9.49
N ASN A 52 -3.83 -35.28 -9.39
CA ASN A 52 -3.53 -34.40 -10.53
C ASN A 52 -2.40 -34.94 -11.41
N THR A 53 -2.43 -34.55 -12.69
CA THR A 53 -1.28 -34.71 -13.60
C THR A 53 -0.45 -33.43 -13.57
N ILE A 54 0.83 -33.55 -13.23
CA ILE A 54 1.71 -32.38 -13.10
C ILE A 54 2.79 -32.36 -14.18
N GLU A 55 3.11 -31.16 -14.66
CA GLU A 55 4.32 -30.86 -15.41
C GLU A 55 5.01 -29.68 -14.74
N SER A 56 6.22 -29.89 -14.20
CA SER A 56 6.91 -28.89 -13.39
C SER A 56 8.31 -28.59 -13.88
N TYR A 57 8.71 -27.31 -13.82
CA TYR A 57 10.00 -26.81 -14.26
C TYR A 57 10.62 -25.95 -13.16
N GLY A 58 11.65 -26.45 -12.48
CA GLY A 58 12.42 -25.71 -11.49
C GLY A 58 13.74 -25.23 -12.08
N CYS A 59 13.85 -23.94 -12.41
CA CYS A 59 15.06 -23.39 -13.04
C CYS A 59 15.75 -22.37 -12.13
N VAL A 60 17.00 -22.63 -11.77
CA VAL A 60 17.80 -21.73 -10.94
C VAL A 60 17.92 -20.36 -11.62
N SER A 61 17.71 -19.29 -10.84
CA SER A 61 17.72 -17.89 -11.31
C SER A 61 16.58 -17.50 -12.26
N ALA A 62 15.58 -18.37 -12.46
CA ALA A 62 14.48 -18.08 -13.38
C ALA A 62 13.71 -16.80 -13.03
N GLN A 63 13.34 -16.08 -14.09
CA GLN A 63 12.58 -14.83 -14.05
C GLN A 63 11.43 -14.91 -15.05
N PRO A 64 10.38 -14.09 -14.91
CA PRO A 64 9.19 -14.18 -15.77
C PRO A 64 9.50 -14.05 -17.27
N SER A 65 10.50 -13.23 -17.62
CA SER A 65 10.91 -13.03 -19.02
C SER A 65 11.47 -14.28 -19.71
N TRP A 66 11.98 -15.26 -18.97
CA TRP A 66 12.59 -16.48 -19.53
C TRP A 66 11.57 -17.40 -20.21
N TYR A 67 10.29 -17.19 -19.92
CA TYR A 67 9.17 -17.96 -20.45
C TYR A 67 8.39 -17.19 -21.54
N LEU A 68 8.83 -15.99 -21.93
CA LEU A 68 8.13 -15.14 -22.90
C LEU A 68 8.68 -15.22 -24.32
N SER A 69 9.98 -14.97 -24.48
CA SER A 69 10.60 -14.88 -25.80
C SER A 69 12.10 -15.22 -25.83
N ILE A 70 12.79 -15.20 -24.69
CA ILE A 70 14.22 -15.50 -24.60
C ILE A 70 14.41 -16.75 -23.75
N SER A 71 14.59 -17.91 -24.40
CA SER A 71 14.98 -19.13 -23.70
C SER A 71 16.35 -18.95 -23.03
N GLN A 72 16.45 -19.39 -21.79
CA GLN A 72 17.68 -19.41 -21.01
C GLN A 72 18.06 -20.85 -20.66
N THR A 73 19.34 -21.09 -20.44
CA THR A 73 19.81 -22.44 -20.12
C THR A 73 19.68 -22.71 -18.62
N CYS A 74 18.89 -23.73 -18.27
CA CYS A 74 18.74 -24.26 -16.92
C CYS A 74 19.72 -25.43 -16.75
N LYS A 75 20.62 -25.35 -15.76
CA LYS A 75 21.71 -26.32 -15.58
C LYS A 75 21.46 -27.31 -14.45
N LYS A 76 21.63 -28.61 -14.73
CA LYS A 76 21.67 -29.71 -13.76
C LYS A 76 22.69 -29.45 -12.66
N SER A 77 23.86 -28.93 -13.04
CA SER A 77 24.96 -28.64 -12.10
C SER A 77 24.60 -27.57 -11.07
N GLN A 78 23.65 -26.69 -11.39
CA GLN A 78 23.11 -25.69 -10.46
C GLN A 78 21.90 -26.22 -9.66
N GLY A 79 21.36 -27.37 -10.06
CA GLY A 79 20.25 -28.03 -9.39
C GLY A 79 18.90 -27.89 -10.10
N SER A 80 18.83 -27.35 -11.32
CA SER A 80 17.57 -27.23 -12.06
C SER A 80 16.93 -28.59 -12.36
N THR A 81 15.59 -28.64 -12.37
CA THR A 81 14.78 -29.86 -12.45
C THR A 81 13.64 -29.74 -13.46
N ILE A 82 13.27 -30.87 -14.08
CA ILE A 82 11.94 -31.06 -14.69
C ILE A 82 11.27 -32.21 -13.95
N SER A 83 10.03 -32.02 -13.48
CA SER A 83 9.26 -32.99 -12.69
C SER A 83 10.08 -33.55 -11.52
N GLY A 84 10.75 -32.67 -10.78
CA GLY A 84 11.63 -33.02 -9.65
C GLY A 84 12.97 -33.68 -10.01
N VAL A 85 13.22 -34.03 -11.28
CA VAL A 85 14.44 -34.71 -11.73
C VAL A 85 15.47 -33.70 -12.25
N LYS A 86 16.68 -33.71 -11.67
CA LYS A 86 17.77 -32.79 -12.05
C LYS A 86 18.29 -33.06 -13.47
N GLN A 87 18.23 -32.04 -14.34
CA GLN A 87 18.69 -32.15 -15.73
C GLN A 87 18.99 -30.80 -16.37
N ASP A 88 19.75 -30.83 -17.48
CA ASP A 88 19.99 -29.67 -18.33
C ASP A 88 18.81 -29.49 -19.28
N TYR A 89 18.28 -28.27 -19.40
CA TYR A 89 17.22 -27.95 -20.35
C TYR A 89 17.21 -26.46 -20.68
N ALA A 90 16.55 -26.07 -21.77
CA ALA A 90 16.26 -24.67 -22.08
C ALA A 90 14.92 -24.28 -21.47
N SER A 91 14.80 -23.09 -20.89
CA SER A 91 13.53 -22.62 -20.34
C SER A 91 12.45 -22.64 -21.45
N PRO A 92 11.32 -23.32 -21.19
CA PRO A 92 10.26 -23.46 -22.17
C PRO A 92 9.53 -22.13 -22.38
N GLN A 93 8.95 -21.94 -23.56
CA GLN A 93 8.10 -20.78 -23.85
C GLN A 93 6.67 -21.07 -23.41
N ILE A 94 6.04 -20.09 -22.76
CA ILE A 94 4.72 -20.29 -22.16
C ILE A 94 3.68 -20.71 -23.21
N ASP A 95 3.62 -20.04 -24.36
CA ASP A 95 2.62 -20.34 -25.40
C ASP A 95 2.67 -21.81 -25.83
N LYS A 96 3.88 -22.36 -25.99
CA LYS A 96 4.08 -23.77 -26.34
C LYS A 96 3.62 -24.72 -25.24
N LEU A 97 3.91 -24.41 -23.98
CA LEU A 97 3.42 -25.21 -22.85
C LEU A 97 1.88 -25.19 -22.76
N LEU A 98 1.26 -24.05 -23.05
CA LEU A 98 -0.20 -23.93 -23.05
C LEU A 98 -0.84 -24.78 -24.16
N GLU A 99 -0.20 -24.84 -25.33
CA GLU A 99 -0.62 -25.64 -26.47
C GLU A 99 -0.40 -27.14 -26.23
N ASP A 100 0.81 -27.54 -25.86
CA ASP A 100 1.21 -28.95 -25.76
C ASP A 100 0.56 -29.65 -24.56
N PHE A 101 0.52 -29.00 -23.40
CA PHE A 101 0.05 -29.62 -22.16
C PHE A 101 -1.43 -29.34 -21.86
N ASN A 102 -1.94 -28.18 -22.30
CA ASN A 102 -3.29 -27.67 -22.03
C ASN A 102 -3.71 -27.76 -20.54
N PRO A 103 -3.02 -27.02 -19.63
CA PRO A 103 -3.29 -27.06 -18.20
C PRO A 103 -4.61 -26.39 -17.81
N GLN A 104 -5.29 -26.90 -16.77
CA GLN A 104 -6.41 -26.23 -16.10
C GLN A 104 -5.93 -25.32 -14.96
N ILE A 105 -4.81 -25.67 -14.32
CA ILE A 105 -4.17 -24.84 -13.30
C ILE A 105 -2.75 -24.52 -13.73
N ILE A 106 -2.35 -23.25 -13.56
CA ILE A 106 -0.96 -22.83 -13.65
C ILE A 106 -0.50 -22.30 -12.31
N ILE A 107 0.65 -22.79 -11.85
CA ILE A 107 1.30 -22.35 -10.63
C ILE A 107 2.64 -21.71 -11.02
N ILE A 108 2.85 -20.45 -10.62
CA ILE A 108 4.11 -19.75 -10.83
C ILE A 108 4.77 -19.52 -9.48
N SER A 109 5.96 -20.09 -9.27
CA SER A 109 6.77 -19.95 -8.06
C SER A 109 8.07 -19.22 -8.39
N LEU A 110 7.95 -17.94 -8.75
CA LEU A 110 9.06 -17.06 -9.13
C LEU A 110 9.10 -15.83 -8.23
N GLY A 111 10.30 -15.28 -8.02
CA GLY A 111 10.48 -14.02 -7.30
C GLY A 111 11.67 -14.00 -6.35
N GLY A 112 12.31 -15.14 -6.10
CA GLY A 112 13.46 -15.24 -5.19
C GLY A 112 14.73 -14.56 -5.70
N ASN A 113 14.84 -14.31 -7.01
CA ASN A 113 16.07 -13.86 -7.65
C ASN A 113 15.93 -12.43 -8.22
N PRO A 114 16.51 -11.41 -7.56
CA PRO A 114 16.42 -10.02 -8.02
C PRO A 114 17.44 -9.65 -9.11
N ALA A 115 18.32 -10.59 -9.52
CA ALA A 115 19.52 -10.28 -10.29
C ALA A 115 19.22 -9.47 -11.56
N GLY A 116 19.68 -8.21 -11.56
CA GLY A 116 19.67 -7.31 -12.71
C GLY A 116 18.34 -6.63 -13.05
N GLN A 117 17.24 -6.87 -12.31
CA GLN A 117 15.93 -6.30 -12.64
C GLN A 117 15.40 -5.31 -11.60
N THR A 118 14.98 -4.13 -12.09
CA THR A 118 14.21 -3.16 -11.31
C THR A 118 12.80 -3.70 -11.01
N PRO A 119 12.14 -3.26 -9.92
CA PRO A 119 10.74 -3.64 -9.64
C PRO A 119 9.78 -3.41 -10.81
N SER A 120 9.96 -2.31 -11.56
CA SER A 120 9.15 -2.00 -12.74
C SER A 120 9.35 -3.00 -13.87
N SER A 121 10.59 -3.33 -14.21
CA SER A 121 10.89 -4.34 -15.24
C SER A 121 10.36 -5.73 -14.85
N TYR A 122 10.47 -6.07 -13.56
CA TYR A 122 9.93 -7.32 -13.02
C TYR A 122 8.40 -7.38 -13.13
N SER A 123 7.71 -6.29 -12.76
CA SER A 123 6.26 -6.17 -12.89
C SER A 123 5.79 -6.26 -14.34
N GLN A 124 6.49 -5.60 -15.28
CA GLN A 124 6.17 -5.65 -16.71
C GLN A 124 6.28 -7.07 -17.27
N THR A 125 7.37 -7.77 -16.98
CA THR A 125 7.57 -9.15 -17.46
C THR A 125 6.60 -10.13 -16.80
N THR A 126 6.26 -9.91 -15.52
CA THR A 126 5.20 -10.64 -14.81
C THR A 126 3.83 -10.42 -15.48
N SER A 127 3.48 -9.17 -15.82
CA SER A 127 2.24 -8.85 -16.53
C SER A 127 2.18 -9.50 -17.91
N SER A 128 3.26 -9.43 -18.68
CA SER A 128 3.31 -10.09 -19.99
C SER A 128 3.12 -11.60 -19.88
N LEU A 129 3.72 -12.24 -18.86
CA LEU A 129 3.59 -13.68 -18.64
C LEU A 129 2.16 -14.05 -18.23
N THR A 130 1.60 -13.37 -17.23
CA THR A 130 0.26 -13.69 -16.73
C THR A 130 -0.84 -13.36 -17.74
N LYS A 131 -0.66 -12.35 -18.60
CA LYS A 131 -1.59 -12.08 -19.72
C LYS A 131 -1.63 -13.22 -20.74
N LYS A 132 -0.50 -13.87 -21.02
CA LYS A 132 -0.45 -15.07 -21.89
C LYS A 132 -1.11 -16.28 -21.24
N ILE A 133 -1.00 -16.41 -19.92
CA ILE A 133 -1.62 -17.48 -19.13
C ILE A 133 -3.16 -17.33 -19.08
N LYS A 134 -3.65 -16.08 -19.05
CA LYS A 134 -5.07 -15.78 -18.82
C LYS A 134 -5.97 -16.44 -19.87
N ASP A 135 -6.78 -17.37 -19.38
CA ASP A 135 -7.89 -18.00 -20.09
C ASP A 135 -9.08 -18.06 -19.10
N GLN A 136 -10.31 -17.88 -19.56
CA GLN A 136 -11.50 -17.88 -18.70
C GLN A 136 -11.70 -19.21 -17.95
N ASN A 137 -11.15 -20.31 -18.46
CA ASN A 137 -11.29 -21.64 -17.87
C ASN A 137 -10.03 -22.10 -17.11
N ARG A 138 -9.01 -21.25 -17.00
CA ARG A 138 -7.74 -21.61 -16.38
C ARG A 138 -7.52 -20.84 -15.09
N LYS A 139 -7.24 -21.57 -14.01
CA LYS A 139 -6.86 -20.96 -12.72
C LYS A 139 -5.36 -20.68 -12.74
N CYS A 140 -4.96 -19.54 -12.19
CA CYS A 140 -3.56 -19.19 -12.02
C CYS A 140 -3.25 -18.79 -10.58
N TYR A 141 -2.18 -19.36 -10.03
CA TYR A 141 -1.66 -19.04 -8.70
C TYR A 141 -0.22 -18.57 -8.81
N TRP A 142 0.09 -17.42 -8.22
CA TRP A 142 1.46 -16.93 -8.08
C TRP A 142 1.90 -17.11 -6.64
N ILE A 143 2.89 -17.95 -6.40
CA ILE A 143 3.47 -18.16 -5.07
C ILE A 143 4.65 -17.21 -4.92
N GLY A 144 4.49 -16.22 -4.04
CA GLY A 144 5.56 -15.29 -3.73
C GLY A 144 6.73 -15.98 -3.02
N PRO A 145 7.93 -15.39 -3.05
CA PRO A 145 9.10 -16.02 -2.46
C PRO A 145 9.14 -15.84 -0.92
N PRO A 146 9.86 -16.66 -0.14
CA PRO A 146 9.84 -16.62 1.34
C PRO A 146 10.10 -15.24 1.95
N GLY A 147 9.59 -15.00 3.16
CA GLY A 147 9.94 -13.82 3.94
C GLY A 147 11.40 -13.84 4.42
N LYS A 148 11.85 -12.73 4.99
CA LYS A 148 13.18 -12.59 5.61
C LYS A 148 13.05 -12.18 7.06
N THR A 149 13.92 -12.71 7.93
CA THR A 149 13.96 -12.32 9.35
C THR A 149 14.67 -10.99 9.58
N ASP A 150 15.66 -10.66 8.74
CA ASP A 150 16.33 -9.37 8.77
C ASP A 150 15.39 -8.26 8.25
N SER A 151 15.33 -7.14 8.96
CA SER A 151 14.35 -6.08 8.69
C SER A 151 14.62 -5.30 7.41
N ILE A 152 15.88 -5.19 6.97
CA ILE A 152 16.25 -4.50 5.73
C ILE A 152 15.88 -5.40 4.55
N GLU A 153 16.27 -6.67 4.61
CA GLU A 153 15.94 -7.63 3.57
C GLU A 153 14.43 -7.92 3.49
N ALA A 154 13.72 -7.84 4.61
CA ALA A 154 12.26 -7.90 4.63
C ALA A 154 11.64 -6.72 3.89
N ALA A 155 12.16 -5.49 4.06
CA ALA A 155 11.66 -4.33 3.32
C ALA A 155 11.94 -4.45 1.80
N GLU A 156 13.09 -4.99 1.41
CA GLU A 156 13.38 -5.27 0.00
C GLU A 156 12.46 -6.38 -0.56
N ARG A 157 12.16 -7.38 0.27
CA ARG A 157 11.17 -8.43 -0.05
C ARG A 157 9.80 -7.82 -0.29
N ASP A 158 9.36 -6.87 0.54
CA ASP A 158 8.06 -6.21 0.39
C ASP A 158 7.93 -5.46 -0.95
N LEU A 159 8.99 -4.78 -1.37
CA LEU A 159 9.02 -4.11 -2.70
C LEU A 159 8.92 -5.12 -3.85
N ARG A 160 9.53 -6.31 -3.70
CA ARG A 160 9.40 -7.38 -4.69
C ARG A 160 7.97 -7.89 -4.77
N TYR A 161 7.32 -8.06 -3.63
CA TYR A 161 5.91 -8.47 -3.55
C TYR A 161 4.98 -7.46 -4.20
N GLN A 162 5.22 -6.17 -4.03
CA GLN A 162 4.46 -5.12 -4.73
C GLN A 162 4.60 -5.22 -6.26
N ALA A 163 5.83 -5.47 -6.75
CA ALA A 163 6.07 -5.67 -8.18
C ALA A 163 5.38 -6.93 -8.73
N ILE A 164 5.42 -8.04 -7.97
CA ILE A 164 4.68 -9.26 -8.30
C ILE A 164 3.19 -8.95 -8.37
N GLN A 165 2.61 -8.38 -7.30
CA GLN A 165 1.19 -8.10 -7.20
C GLN A 165 0.69 -7.17 -8.31
N GLN A 166 1.46 -6.13 -8.65
CA GLN A 166 1.15 -5.27 -9.79
C GLN A 166 1.21 -6.04 -11.11
N GLY A 167 2.25 -6.86 -11.30
CA GLY A 167 2.44 -7.61 -12.52
C GLY A 167 1.37 -8.67 -12.74
N ILE A 168 0.96 -9.41 -11.72
CA ILE A 168 -0.07 -10.45 -11.87
C ILE A 168 -1.45 -9.85 -12.14
N GLY A 169 -1.75 -8.66 -11.62
CA GLY A 169 -3.08 -8.03 -11.72
C GLY A 169 -4.20 -8.98 -11.28
N ASN A 170 -5.27 -9.04 -12.06
CA ASN A 170 -6.37 -10.00 -11.84
C ASN A 170 -6.19 -11.32 -12.61
N ASN A 171 -5.01 -11.56 -13.19
CA ASN A 171 -4.78 -12.75 -14.02
C ASN A 171 -4.37 -13.97 -13.18
N CYS A 172 -3.81 -13.76 -11.98
CA CYS A 172 -3.43 -14.82 -11.05
C CYS A 172 -3.71 -14.40 -9.61
N ILE A 173 -3.95 -15.38 -8.73
CA ILE A 173 -4.11 -15.17 -7.29
C ILE A 173 -2.74 -15.27 -6.61
N LEU A 174 -2.36 -14.26 -5.82
CA LEU A 174 -1.12 -14.27 -5.04
C LEU A 174 -1.26 -15.12 -3.78
N ILE A 175 -0.36 -16.07 -3.59
CA ILE A 175 -0.13 -16.77 -2.33
C ILE A 175 1.11 -16.15 -1.67
N ASP A 176 0.89 -15.45 -0.56
CA ASP A 176 1.95 -14.72 0.14
C ASP A 176 2.77 -15.59 1.09
N SER A 177 3.90 -16.12 0.59
CA SER A 177 4.81 -16.92 1.39
C SER A 177 5.53 -16.19 2.52
N ARG A 178 5.48 -14.85 2.63
CA ARG A 178 6.04 -14.11 3.78
C ARG A 178 5.31 -14.46 5.08
N GLU A 179 4.01 -14.78 4.96
CA GLU A 179 3.16 -15.21 6.06
C GLU A 179 3.34 -16.70 6.40
N LEU A 180 3.88 -17.48 5.46
CA LEU A 180 4.00 -18.93 5.57
C LEU A 180 5.37 -19.37 6.09
N VAL A 181 6.44 -18.70 5.64
CA VAL A 181 7.80 -19.12 5.94
C VAL A 181 8.80 -17.96 5.84
N LYS A 182 9.88 -18.03 6.63
CA LYS A 182 10.96 -17.04 6.59
C LYS A 182 12.33 -17.72 6.45
N LEU A 183 13.17 -17.11 5.62
CA LEU A 183 14.61 -17.36 5.55
C LEU A 183 15.31 -16.52 6.62
N ASN A 184 16.37 -17.08 7.19
CA ASN A 184 17.27 -16.36 8.07
C ASN A 184 18.02 -15.26 7.29
N LYS A 185 18.68 -14.35 8.02
CA LYS A 185 19.39 -13.19 7.46
C LYS A 185 20.28 -13.57 6.27
N ASP A 186 21.20 -14.51 6.44
CA ASP A 186 22.17 -14.85 5.38
C ASP A 186 21.70 -15.97 4.44
N GLU A 187 20.49 -16.50 4.64
CA GLU A 187 19.96 -17.60 3.82
C GLU A 187 19.36 -17.09 2.51
N ILE A 188 19.92 -17.52 1.39
CA ILE A 188 19.28 -17.41 0.07
C ILE A 188 18.41 -18.65 -0.21
N HIS A 189 18.84 -19.81 0.30
CA HIS A 189 18.12 -21.07 0.31
C HIS A 189 18.03 -21.59 1.74
N PHE A 190 17.02 -22.42 2.03
CA PHE A 190 16.89 -23.05 3.34
C PHE A 190 18.08 -23.96 3.62
N SER A 191 18.65 -23.85 4.83
CA SER A 191 19.73 -24.72 5.29
C SER A 191 19.25 -26.11 5.74
N ASP A 192 17.93 -26.28 5.87
CA ASP A 192 17.27 -27.51 6.30
C ASP A 192 16.15 -27.92 5.34
N THR A 193 15.61 -29.11 5.56
CA THR A 193 14.49 -29.68 4.78
C THR A 193 13.13 -29.46 5.43
N THR A 194 13.07 -29.13 6.72
CA THR A 194 11.81 -29.07 7.48
C THR A 194 10.99 -27.84 7.08
N ARG A 195 11.59 -26.65 7.09
CA ARG A 195 10.93 -25.40 6.70
C ARG A 195 10.39 -25.42 5.26
N PRO A 196 11.16 -25.84 4.23
CA PRO A 196 10.63 -25.90 2.86
C PRO A 196 9.53 -26.96 2.69
N THR A 197 9.58 -28.09 3.40
CA THR A 197 8.49 -29.09 3.41
C THR A 197 7.20 -28.54 4.05
N GLN A 198 7.32 -27.82 5.17
CA GLN A 198 6.17 -27.16 5.81
C GLN A 198 5.60 -26.04 4.94
N TRP A 199 6.47 -25.30 4.24
CA TRP A 199 6.04 -24.30 3.27
C TRP A 199 5.24 -24.93 2.12
N ALA A 200 5.72 -26.03 1.53
CA ALA A 200 4.99 -26.77 0.50
C ALA A 200 3.61 -27.23 0.98
N THR A 201 3.54 -27.78 2.19
CA THR A 201 2.27 -28.20 2.81
C THR A 201 1.29 -27.02 2.98
N SER A 202 1.79 -25.86 3.40
CA SER A 202 0.96 -24.67 3.62
C SER A 202 0.46 -24.07 2.31
N VAL A 203 1.31 -24.05 1.28
CA VAL A 203 0.94 -23.62 -0.08
C VAL A 203 -0.10 -24.56 -0.67
N PHE A 204 0.11 -25.87 -0.56
CA PHE A 204 -0.84 -26.89 -1.04
C PHE A 204 -2.23 -26.67 -0.43
N LYS A 205 -2.32 -26.51 0.90
CA LYS A 205 -3.59 -26.21 1.58
C LYS A 205 -4.27 -24.94 1.08
N LYS A 206 -3.51 -23.86 0.88
CA LYS A 206 -4.07 -22.62 0.31
C LYS A 206 -4.59 -22.83 -1.12
N ILE A 207 -3.90 -23.63 -1.94
CA ILE A 207 -4.38 -23.96 -3.29
C ILE A 207 -5.67 -24.78 -3.20
N GLU A 208 -5.75 -25.77 -2.32
CA GLU A 208 -6.98 -26.53 -2.08
C GLU A 208 -8.14 -25.61 -1.65
N GLU A 209 -7.93 -24.76 -0.65
CA GLU A 209 -8.93 -23.80 -0.18
C GLU A 209 -9.45 -22.88 -1.30
N LEU A 210 -8.56 -22.44 -2.19
CA LEU A 210 -8.89 -21.59 -3.33
C LEU A 210 -9.44 -22.35 -4.54
N THR A 211 -9.32 -23.68 -4.58
CA THR A 211 -9.82 -24.53 -5.67
C THR A 211 -11.16 -25.16 -5.35
N LEU A 212 -11.52 -25.30 -4.07
CA LEU A 212 -12.82 -25.80 -3.62
C LEU A 212 -13.98 -24.92 -4.12
N PRO A 213 -15.05 -25.50 -4.69
CA PRO A 213 -16.27 -24.76 -4.94
C PRO A 213 -16.88 -24.31 -3.61
N PHE A 214 -17.26 -23.04 -3.50
CA PHE A 214 -17.97 -22.52 -2.34
C PHE A 214 -19.25 -23.35 -2.10
N THR A 215 -19.27 -24.13 -1.01
CA THR A 215 -20.45 -24.92 -0.59
C THR A 215 -21.35 -24.19 0.40
N GLY A 216 -21.13 -22.88 0.59
CA GLY A 216 -22.05 -22.04 1.36
C GLY A 216 -23.37 -21.84 0.61
N PRO A 217 -24.48 -21.58 1.33
CA PRO A 217 -25.75 -21.28 0.69
C PRO A 217 -25.59 -20.11 -0.29
N PRO A 218 -26.30 -20.12 -1.43
CA PRO A 218 -26.27 -19.02 -2.38
C PRO A 218 -26.54 -17.70 -1.65
N ILE A 219 -25.84 -16.63 -2.06
CA ILE A 219 -26.04 -15.25 -1.59
C ILE A 219 -27.38 -14.73 -2.15
N SER A 220 -28.47 -15.37 -1.73
CA SER A 220 -29.86 -14.98 -1.97
C SER A 220 -30.78 -15.41 -0.82
N ALA A 221 -30.23 -15.93 0.29
CA ALA A 221 -31.01 -16.42 1.43
C ALA A 221 -30.94 -15.52 2.69
N LEU A 222 -30.46 -14.28 2.56
CA LEU A 222 -30.52 -13.28 3.64
C LEU A 222 -31.11 -11.96 3.14
N GLU A 223 -32.22 -12.02 2.42
CA GLU A 223 -33.16 -10.91 2.34
C GLU A 223 -34.27 -11.18 3.36
N THR A 224 -34.25 -10.47 4.48
CA THR A 224 -35.41 -10.46 5.37
C THR A 224 -36.46 -9.52 4.81
N GLN A 225 -37.73 -9.91 4.98
CA GLN A 225 -38.91 -9.26 4.42
C GLN A 225 -39.11 -7.79 4.85
N ASP A 226 -38.25 -7.27 5.74
CA ASP A 226 -38.32 -5.90 6.25
C ASP A 226 -37.74 -4.85 5.29
N GLU A 227 -36.89 -5.23 4.32
CA GLU A 227 -36.34 -4.27 3.33
C GLU A 227 -37.24 -4.04 2.10
N LYS A 228 -38.26 -4.88 1.87
CA LYS A 228 -39.20 -4.70 0.73
C LYS A 228 -40.25 -3.62 0.94
N ASN A 229 -40.42 -3.11 2.15
CA ASN A 229 -41.43 -2.09 2.46
C ASN A 229 -40.88 -0.64 2.44
N ALA A 230 -39.60 -0.42 2.13
CA ALA A 230 -38.99 0.91 2.18
C ALA A 230 -38.91 1.65 0.83
N TYR A 231 -39.37 1.05 -0.28
CA TYR A 231 -39.27 1.64 -1.63
C TYR A 231 -40.60 1.71 -2.41
N ALA A 232 -41.74 1.62 -1.72
CA ALA A 232 -43.07 1.60 -2.36
C ALA A 232 -43.85 2.93 -2.23
N ASP A 233 -43.21 4.05 -1.89
CA ASP A 233 -43.94 5.30 -1.60
C ASP A 233 -43.25 6.55 -2.16
N PHE A 234 -42.94 6.56 -3.46
CA PHE A 234 -42.59 7.76 -4.23
C PHE A 234 -42.92 7.60 -5.73
N ASP A 235 -44.18 7.28 -6.03
CA ASP A 235 -44.77 7.45 -7.37
C ASP A 235 -46.00 8.37 -7.25
N THR A 236 -45.75 9.68 -7.07
CA THR A 236 -46.71 10.71 -7.45
C THR A 236 -45.97 11.95 -7.97
N GLU A 237 -46.16 12.21 -9.25
CA GLU A 237 -45.74 13.38 -10.01
C GLU A 237 -46.44 14.66 -9.49
N PRO A 238 -45.73 15.77 -9.23
CA PRO A 238 -46.36 17.07 -9.08
C PRO A 238 -46.24 17.93 -10.34
N GLN A 239 -47.37 18.56 -10.65
CA GLN A 239 -47.70 19.39 -11.81
C GLN A 239 -46.81 20.64 -11.97
N ILE A 240 -46.63 21.02 -13.23
CA ILE A 240 -46.00 22.27 -13.70
C ILE A 240 -46.93 23.46 -13.40
N VAL A 241 -46.39 24.53 -12.81
CA VAL A 241 -46.97 25.88 -12.89
C VAL A 241 -45.83 26.88 -13.16
N GLU A 242 -45.95 27.58 -14.29
CA GLU A 242 -45.11 28.71 -14.72
C GLU A 242 -45.37 29.94 -13.83
N ASP A 243 -44.32 30.70 -13.46
CA ASP A 243 -44.14 32.12 -13.85
C ASP A 243 -42.98 32.81 -13.08
N ALA A 244 -42.32 33.72 -13.82
CA ALA A 244 -41.64 34.94 -13.40
C ALA A 244 -40.23 34.94 -12.74
N SER A 245 -39.27 35.30 -13.61
CA SER A 245 -38.19 36.30 -13.41
C SER A 245 -36.85 35.87 -12.76
N ILE A 246 -35.84 35.69 -13.62
CA ILE A 246 -34.42 35.72 -13.27
C ILE A 246 -33.82 37.05 -13.76
N PRO A 247 -33.23 37.87 -12.88
CA PRO A 247 -32.21 38.83 -13.28
C PRO A 247 -30.81 38.46 -12.76
N GLN A 248 -29.94 38.16 -13.74
CA GLN A 248 -28.51 38.42 -13.88
C GLN A 248 -27.52 38.24 -12.70
N GLU A 249 -26.51 37.41 -12.96
CA GLU A 249 -25.16 37.55 -12.39
C GLU A 249 -24.42 38.77 -12.98
N PRO A 250 -23.62 39.48 -12.17
CA PRO A 250 -22.41 40.15 -12.62
C PRO A 250 -21.19 39.53 -11.90
N THR A 251 -20.24 38.88 -12.56
CA THR A 251 -19.17 39.39 -13.46
C THR A 251 -17.84 38.91 -12.88
N THR A 252 -17.23 37.94 -13.55
CA THR A 252 -15.77 37.76 -13.52
C THR A 252 -15.11 38.83 -14.41
N SER A 253 -14.20 39.61 -13.84
CA SER A 253 -13.21 40.42 -14.58
C SER A 253 -11.82 39.95 -14.15
N GLY A 254 -10.86 39.58 -15.00
CA GLY A 254 -10.84 39.46 -16.45
C GLY A 254 -9.50 38.86 -16.88
N PHE A 255 -9.50 38.16 -18.02
CA PHE A 255 -8.33 38.05 -18.88
C PHE A 255 -8.75 38.60 -20.24
N ASN A 256 -8.11 39.70 -20.66
CA ASN A 256 -8.44 40.43 -21.88
C ASN A 256 -8.15 39.59 -23.12
N ALA A 257 -9.16 39.49 -23.99
CA ALA A 257 -9.08 38.92 -25.32
C ALA A 257 -8.83 40.05 -26.34
N ASN A 258 -7.80 39.92 -27.15
CA ASN A 258 -7.74 40.59 -28.45
C ASN A 258 -7.38 39.53 -29.50
N ASN A 259 -8.42 38.87 -30.00
CA ASN A 259 -8.66 38.51 -31.40
C ASN A 259 -9.69 37.38 -31.45
N GLN A 260 -10.96 37.77 -31.44
CA GLN A 260 -12.01 36.95 -32.02
C GLN A 260 -11.96 37.11 -33.54
N GLN A 261 -11.55 36.06 -34.23
CA GLN A 261 -12.01 35.81 -35.58
C GLN A 261 -12.21 34.30 -35.76
N SER A 262 -13.41 33.94 -36.21
CA SER A 262 -13.87 32.62 -36.66
C SER A 262 -14.24 31.56 -35.61
N ALA A 263 -15.30 31.82 -34.83
CA ALA A 263 -16.13 30.79 -34.19
C ALA A 263 -17.08 30.08 -35.20
N ALA A 264 -16.62 29.83 -36.43
CA ALA A 264 -17.39 29.16 -37.49
C ALA A 264 -16.67 27.94 -38.10
N THR A 265 -15.55 27.50 -37.51
CA THR A 265 -14.83 26.29 -37.94
C THR A 265 -14.66 25.24 -36.84
N ALA A 266 -15.28 25.40 -35.68
CA ALA A 266 -15.24 24.40 -34.61
C ALA A 266 -16.29 23.30 -34.81
N LYS A 267 -16.31 22.70 -36.01
CA LYS A 267 -17.02 21.43 -36.27
C LYS A 267 -16.01 20.33 -36.59
N THR A 268 -15.00 20.21 -35.75
CA THR A 268 -14.23 18.98 -35.53
C THR A 268 -13.55 19.16 -34.18
N ILE A 269 -14.05 18.51 -33.13
CA ILE A 269 -13.19 18.26 -31.97
C ILE A 269 -12.14 17.30 -32.51
N SER A 270 -10.95 17.82 -32.80
CA SER A 270 -9.79 16.96 -32.98
C SER A 270 -9.68 16.13 -31.71
N THR A 271 -9.89 14.82 -31.82
CA THR A 271 -9.41 13.88 -30.81
C THR A 271 -7.90 13.90 -30.90
N GLN A 272 -7.30 14.95 -30.35
CA GLN A 272 -5.88 15.00 -30.17
C GLN A 272 -5.54 13.81 -29.28
N SER A 273 -4.67 12.94 -29.79
CA SER A 273 -4.29 11.74 -29.05
C SER A 273 -3.79 12.21 -27.69
N PHE A 274 -4.28 11.58 -26.62
CA PHE A 274 -3.92 11.96 -25.25
C PHE A 274 -2.41 11.84 -24.98
N CYS A 275 -1.64 11.29 -25.93
CA CYS A 275 -0.21 11.03 -25.81
C CYS A 275 0.57 11.20 -27.11
N ASP A 276 0.76 12.44 -27.56
CA ASP A 276 1.63 12.76 -28.71
C ASP A 276 3.15 12.62 -28.39
N ASN A 277 3.52 12.31 -27.14
CA ASN A 277 4.90 12.09 -26.73
C ASN A 277 5.02 10.87 -25.79
N PRO A 278 5.50 9.72 -26.32
CA PRO A 278 5.63 8.47 -25.56
C PRO A 278 6.47 8.59 -24.29
N LYS A 279 7.52 9.43 -24.30
CA LYS A 279 8.41 9.65 -23.16
C LYS A 279 7.72 10.46 -22.05
N ARG A 280 6.93 11.47 -22.42
CA ARG A 280 6.14 12.27 -21.48
C ARG A 280 5.07 11.41 -20.80
N CYS A 281 4.43 10.52 -21.56
CA CYS A 281 3.42 9.61 -21.03
C CYS A 281 4.01 8.55 -20.11
N GLN A 282 5.16 7.98 -20.48
CA GLN A 282 5.92 7.08 -19.61
C GLN A 282 6.31 7.75 -18.28
N ASN A 283 6.68 9.04 -18.31
CA ASN A 283 7.00 9.82 -17.11
C ASN A 283 5.75 10.18 -16.28
N ILE A 284 4.62 10.45 -16.92
CA ILE A 284 3.33 10.69 -16.26
C ILE A 284 2.86 9.40 -15.58
N ASP A 285 2.88 8.27 -16.29
CA ASP A 285 2.53 6.96 -15.74
C ASP A 285 3.46 6.55 -14.60
N GLU A 286 4.77 6.78 -14.72
CA GLU A 286 5.70 6.58 -13.61
C GLU A 286 5.37 7.46 -12.40
N VAL A 287 4.96 8.71 -12.60
CA VAL A 287 4.62 9.64 -11.51
C VAL A 287 3.28 9.27 -10.86
N TRP A 288 2.26 8.91 -11.64
CA TRP A 288 0.97 8.43 -11.13
C TRP A 288 1.12 7.09 -10.40
N TYR A 289 1.88 6.15 -10.96
CA TYR A 289 2.17 4.86 -10.34
C TYR A 289 2.99 4.99 -9.04
N LYS A 290 4.05 5.81 -9.03
CA LYS A 290 4.91 6.03 -7.84
C LYS A 290 4.22 6.82 -6.72
N ARG A 291 3.18 7.61 -7.01
CA ARG A 291 2.53 8.53 -6.04
C ARG A 291 1.14 8.08 -5.58
N ILE A 292 0.37 7.41 -6.43
CA ILE A 292 -1.07 7.14 -6.23
C ILE A 292 -1.43 5.66 -6.44
N GLY A 293 -0.63 4.89 -7.20
CA GLY A 293 -0.93 3.48 -7.53
C GLY A 293 -1.01 2.51 -6.36
N ILE A 294 -0.57 2.92 -5.17
CA ILE A 294 -0.74 2.21 -3.89
C ILE A 294 -2.11 2.45 -3.24
N TYR A 295 -2.83 3.50 -3.65
CA TYR A 295 -4.10 3.93 -3.05
C TYR A 295 -5.27 3.88 -4.03
N ILE A 296 -5.03 4.03 -5.34
CA ILE A 296 -6.06 3.98 -6.39
C ILE A 296 -5.60 3.01 -7.46
N ASN A 297 -6.42 1.98 -7.69
CA ASN A 297 -6.14 0.89 -8.63
C ASN A 297 -7.06 1.01 -9.84
N PRO A 298 -6.55 0.97 -11.08
CA PRO A 298 -7.38 1.06 -12.29
C PRO A 298 -8.40 -0.10 -12.47
N LEU A 299 -8.32 -1.17 -11.66
CA LEU A 299 -9.30 -2.26 -11.62
C LEU A 299 -10.45 -2.02 -10.61
N PHE A 300 -10.32 -1.03 -9.74
CA PHE A 300 -11.34 -0.61 -8.78
C PHE A 300 -11.59 0.89 -8.94
N ALA A 301 -12.11 1.29 -10.10
CA ALA A 301 -12.30 2.69 -10.47
C ALA A 301 -13.11 3.51 -9.45
N GLU A 302 -13.82 2.85 -8.53
CA GLU A 302 -14.64 3.45 -7.47
C GLU A 302 -14.13 3.18 -6.05
N LEU A 303 -13.08 2.38 -5.87
CA LEU A 303 -12.54 2.00 -4.56
C LEU A 303 -11.09 2.49 -4.37
N ILE A 304 -10.80 2.86 -3.13
CA ILE A 304 -9.51 3.33 -2.65
C ILE A 304 -9.04 2.35 -1.57
N TRP A 305 -7.77 1.97 -1.61
CA TRP A 305 -7.17 1.12 -0.59
C TRP A 305 -7.02 1.91 0.72
N ASP A 306 -7.68 1.44 1.79
CA ASP A 306 -7.57 2.03 3.11
C ASP A 306 -6.53 1.28 3.97
N PRO A 307 -5.32 1.83 4.15
CA PRO A 307 -4.28 1.19 4.96
C PRO A 307 -4.58 1.17 6.46
N ARG A 308 -5.68 1.80 6.93
CA ARG A 308 -6.13 1.76 8.33
C ARG A 308 -6.85 0.45 8.65
N THR A 309 -7.58 -0.08 7.68
CA THR A 309 -8.40 -1.29 7.81
C THR A 309 -7.89 -2.44 6.94
N ASN A 310 -6.89 -2.17 6.09
CA ASN A 310 -6.32 -3.13 5.16
C ASN A 310 -7.38 -3.70 4.19
N SER A 311 -8.28 -2.83 3.70
CA SER A 311 -9.39 -3.20 2.82
C SER A 311 -9.64 -2.16 1.72
N TRP A 312 -10.25 -2.58 0.59
CA TRP A 312 -10.71 -1.67 -0.47
C TRP A 312 -12.06 -1.05 -0.06
N LYS A 313 -12.15 0.28 -0.12
CA LYS A 313 -13.32 1.05 0.33
C LYS A 313 -13.78 2.01 -0.75
N THR A 314 -15.08 2.22 -0.92
CA THR A 314 -15.59 3.22 -1.86
C THR A 314 -15.13 4.62 -1.46
N PHE A 315 -15.11 5.55 -2.42
CA PHE A 315 -14.87 6.96 -2.11
C PHE A 315 -15.84 7.46 -1.02
N GLN A 316 -17.09 7.01 -1.06
CA GLN A 316 -18.12 7.38 -0.11
C GLN A 316 -17.88 6.79 1.29
N GLU A 317 -17.32 5.59 1.43
CA GLU A 317 -16.94 5.06 2.75
C GLU A 317 -15.73 5.79 3.37
N ILE A 318 -14.80 6.29 2.55
CA ILE A 318 -13.63 7.03 3.03
C ILE A 318 -13.95 8.49 3.32
N TYR A 319 -14.82 9.10 2.52
CA TYR A 319 -15.11 10.53 2.51
C TYR A 319 -16.59 10.85 2.80
N ALA A 320 -17.37 9.90 3.33
CA ALA A 320 -18.73 10.19 3.78
C ALA A 320 -18.68 11.40 4.71
N PRO A 321 -19.53 12.42 4.50
CA PRO A 321 -19.67 13.48 5.48
C PRO A 321 -19.98 12.81 6.83
N PRO A 322 -19.36 13.27 7.93
CA PRO A 322 -19.59 12.66 9.22
C PRO A 322 -21.09 12.59 9.45
N GLN A 323 -21.62 11.39 9.65
CA GLN A 323 -22.98 11.21 10.15
C GLN A 323 -23.09 12.10 11.39
N PRO A 324 -24.14 12.92 11.54
CA PRO A 324 -24.32 13.73 12.73
C PRO A 324 -24.49 12.80 13.93
N GLN A 325 -23.37 12.40 14.52
CA GLN A 325 -23.36 11.78 15.82
C GLN A 325 -23.79 12.87 16.79
N ALA A 326 -24.91 12.64 17.46
CA ALA A 326 -25.33 13.47 18.57
C ALA A 326 -24.14 13.60 19.52
N PHE A 327 -23.67 14.84 19.70
CA PHE A 327 -22.59 15.14 20.62
C PHE A 327 -22.97 14.58 21.99
N PRO A 328 -22.17 13.68 22.60
CA PRO A 328 -22.37 13.37 23.99
C PRO A 328 -22.21 14.69 24.76
N SER A 329 -23.22 14.99 25.57
CA SER A 329 -23.28 16.15 26.44
C SER A 329 -21.92 16.37 27.12
N GLN A 330 -21.42 17.60 27.04
CA GLN A 330 -20.18 18.07 27.67
C GLN A 330 -19.99 17.44 29.05
N GLN A 331 -19.23 16.35 29.11
CA GLN A 331 -18.65 15.89 30.36
C GLN A 331 -17.37 16.69 30.55
N THR A 332 -17.43 17.64 31.47
CA THR A 332 -16.26 18.31 32.02
C THR A 332 -15.37 17.26 32.70
N LEU A 333 -14.28 16.89 32.04
CA LEU A 333 -13.19 16.08 32.60
C LEU A 333 -12.02 16.99 32.99
N PRO A 334 -11.27 16.63 34.05
CA PRO A 334 -10.41 17.55 34.77
C PRO A 334 -9.17 17.91 33.97
N SER A 335 -8.86 19.20 33.97
CA SER A 335 -7.65 19.78 33.40
C SER A 335 -6.40 19.21 34.05
N THR A 336 -5.72 18.29 33.38
CA THR A 336 -4.27 18.21 33.51
C THR A 336 -3.72 19.40 32.73
N THR A 337 -3.41 20.48 33.45
CA THR A 337 -2.96 21.77 32.91
C THR A 337 -1.83 21.60 31.89
N LEU A 338 -2.18 21.79 30.61
CA LEU A 338 -1.24 22.08 29.55
C LEU A 338 -0.42 23.31 29.96
N LEU A 339 0.89 23.29 29.75
CA LEU A 339 1.65 24.54 29.78
C LEU A 339 1.09 25.41 28.65
N PRO A 340 0.55 26.61 28.92
CA PRO A 340 0.17 27.51 27.85
C PRO A 340 1.41 27.77 27.00
N ILE A 341 1.28 27.60 25.68
CA ILE A 341 2.36 27.91 24.73
C ILE A 341 2.62 29.41 24.87
N ASP A 342 3.69 29.79 25.57
CA ASP A 342 4.13 31.17 25.65
C ASP A 342 4.80 31.56 24.34
N GLU A 343 3.99 32.03 23.40
CA GLU A 343 4.45 32.51 22.09
C GLU A 343 5.47 33.64 22.22
N SER A 344 5.42 34.44 23.30
CA SER A 344 6.39 35.53 23.51
C SER A 344 7.79 34.98 23.81
N THR A 345 7.89 33.91 24.59
CA THR A 345 9.15 33.19 24.83
C THR A 345 9.67 32.57 23.54
N LEU A 346 8.77 32.00 22.74
CA LEU A 346 9.11 31.37 21.46
C LEU A 346 9.71 32.39 20.47
N SER A 347 9.03 33.52 20.27
CA SER A 347 9.50 34.61 19.40
C SER A 347 10.81 35.21 19.92
N LYS A 348 10.97 35.41 21.24
CA LYS A 348 12.22 35.93 21.82
C LYS A 348 13.41 34.99 21.56
N LYS A 349 13.22 33.68 21.69
CA LYS A 349 14.29 32.71 21.39
C LYS A 349 14.69 32.74 19.92
N ILE A 350 13.71 32.86 19.02
CA ILE A 350 13.95 32.93 17.58
C ILE A 350 14.78 34.17 17.21
N LEU A 351 14.48 35.32 17.81
CA LEU A 351 15.28 36.53 17.64
C LEU A 351 16.72 36.35 18.15
N GLN A 352 16.90 35.68 19.30
CA GLN A 352 18.22 35.37 19.84
C GLN A 352 19.02 34.44 18.91
N GLU A 353 18.40 33.38 18.39
CA GLU A 353 19.07 32.41 17.51
C GLU A 353 19.41 32.99 16.15
N LYS A 354 18.59 33.92 15.66
CA LYS A 354 18.90 34.75 14.48
C LYS A 354 20.09 35.68 14.73
N ALA A 355 20.14 36.35 15.90
CA ALA A 355 21.28 37.19 16.27
C ALA A 355 22.59 36.38 16.45
N GLN A 356 22.47 35.10 16.80
CA GLN A 356 23.58 34.14 16.86
C GLN A 356 23.97 33.55 15.50
N GLN A 357 23.36 34.01 14.40
CA GLN A 357 23.61 33.55 13.03
C GLN A 357 23.47 32.04 12.85
N LYS A 358 22.57 31.40 13.62
CA LYS A 358 22.24 29.98 13.41
C LYS A 358 21.51 29.74 12.09
N TYR A 359 20.86 30.78 11.58
CA TYR A 359 20.24 30.89 10.27
C TYR A 359 20.16 32.38 9.92
N ASP A 360 19.99 32.69 8.63
CA ASP A 360 19.99 34.06 8.12
C ASP A 360 18.57 34.62 7.86
N ASP A 361 18.51 35.85 7.35
CA ASP A 361 17.26 36.51 6.96
C ASP A 361 16.51 35.77 5.85
N ALA A 362 17.24 35.17 4.90
CA ALA A 362 16.65 34.43 3.79
C ALA A 362 15.96 33.16 4.26
N PHE A 363 16.55 32.45 5.23
CA PHE A 363 15.93 31.32 5.91
C PHE A 363 14.64 31.74 6.61
N TYR A 364 14.69 32.78 7.44
CA TYR A 364 13.50 33.23 8.17
C TYR A 364 12.38 33.70 7.25
N ALA A 365 12.70 34.46 6.19
CA ALA A 365 11.73 34.90 5.19
C ALA A 365 11.04 33.70 4.50
N LYS A 366 11.82 32.67 4.14
CA LYS A 366 11.28 31.46 3.52
C LYS A 366 10.43 30.65 4.49
N VAL A 367 10.82 30.54 5.76
CA VAL A 367 9.96 29.92 6.79
C VAL A 367 8.64 30.68 6.93
N ASN A 368 8.65 32.00 6.93
CA ASN A 368 7.43 32.81 7.00
C ASN A 368 6.49 32.58 5.80
N GLN A 369 7.06 32.46 4.60
CA GLN A 369 6.31 32.08 3.40
C GLN A 369 5.68 30.69 3.54
N ILE A 370 6.44 29.70 4.02
CA ILE A 370 5.96 28.33 4.23
C ILE A 370 4.85 28.31 5.28
N ALA A 371 5.02 29.04 6.39
CA ALA A 371 4.04 29.15 7.45
C ALA A 371 2.70 29.69 6.93
N THR A 372 2.75 30.75 6.12
CA THR A 372 1.59 31.31 5.42
C THR A 372 0.91 30.27 4.53
N ASN A 373 1.69 29.56 3.72
CA ASN A 373 1.16 28.54 2.79
C ASN A 373 0.48 27.37 3.51
N LEU A 374 0.89 27.08 4.75
CA LEU A 374 0.39 25.98 5.58
C LEU A 374 -0.64 26.44 6.62
N ASN A 375 -0.99 27.74 6.67
CA ASN A 375 -1.86 28.33 7.69
C ASN A 375 -1.38 28.07 9.13
N THR A 376 -0.09 28.28 9.37
CA THR A 376 0.57 28.11 10.68
C THR A 376 1.49 29.30 10.99
N LYS A 377 2.17 29.25 12.14
CA LYS A 377 3.12 30.28 12.58
C LYS A 377 4.56 29.88 12.25
N PRO A 378 5.42 30.81 11.79
CA PRO A 378 6.83 30.51 11.52
C PRO A 378 7.55 29.99 12.76
N GLU A 379 7.14 30.44 13.95
CA GLU A 379 7.71 30.03 15.21
C GLU A 379 7.51 28.54 15.50
N TYR A 380 6.41 27.93 15.05
CA TYR A 380 6.15 26.50 15.25
C TYR A 380 7.02 25.63 14.34
N LEU A 381 7.22 26.05 13.10
CA LEU A 381 8.13 25.38 12.18
C LEU A 381 9.57 25.46 12.71
N ILE A 382 9.99 26.62 13.21
CA ILE A 382 11.31 26.80 13.80
C ILE A 382 11.46 25.98 15.07
N ALA A 383 10.44 25.93 15.94
CA ALA A 383 10.48 25.14 17.16
C ALA A 383 10.72 23.65 16.89
N VAL A 384 9.99 23.09 15.91
CA VAL A 384 10.18 21.71 15.50
C VAL A 384 11.57 21.51 14.88
N MET A 385 11.99 22.35 13.94
CA MET A 385 13.33 22.23 13.34
C MET A 385 14.46 22.34 14.37
N ARG A 386 14.28 23.22 15.35
CA ARG A 386 15.20 23.36 16.47
C ARG A 386 15.26 22.09 17.29
N PHE A 387 14.11 21.51 17.64
CA PHE A 387 14.04 20.28 18.41
C PHE A 387 14.74 19.12 17.68
N GLU A 388 14.40 18.95 16.42
CA GLU A 388 14.90 17.90 15.52
C GLU A 388 16.42 17.99 15.27
N THR A 389 16.96 19.21 15.21
CA THR A 389 18.40 19.42 14.98
C THR A 389 19.22 19.56 16.28
N GLY A 390 18.57 19.63 17.43
CA GLY A 390 19.21 20.03 18.69
C GLY A 390 19.65 21.50 18.70
N GLY A 391 19.01 22.35 17.91
CA GLY A 391 19.21 23.78 17.84
C GLY A 391 20.39 24.23 17.00
N THR A 392 20.92 23.36 16.13
CA THR A 392 21.98 23.72 15.17
C THR A 392 21.43 24.18 13.82
N PHE A 393 20.20 23.79 13.48
CA PHE A 393 19.62 23.99 12.14
C PHE A 393 20.50 23.45 11.01
N ASP A 394 21.32 22.44 11.30
CA ASP A 394 22.24 21.85 10.33
C ASP A 394 21.46 20.94 9.36
N PRO A 395 21.46 21.22 8.04
CA PRO A 395 20.78 20.41 7.03
C PRO A 395 21.38 19.01 6.87
N CYS A 396 22.61 18.77 7.36
CA CYS A 396 23.22 17.45 7.42
C CYS A 396 23.14 16.80 8.81
N LYS A 397 22.36 17.35 9.76
CA LYS A 397 22.24 16.75 11.09
C LYS A 397 21.69 15.33 10.99
N LYS A 398 22.52 14.33 11.33
CA LYS A 398 22.13 12.92 11.34
C LYS A 398 21.74 12.45 12.75
N SER A 399 20.69 11.63 12.82
CA SER A 399 20.39 10.84 14.01
C SER A 399 21.46 9.78 14.24
N LYS A 400 21.78 9.49 15.52
CA LYS A 400 22.71 8.41 15.89
C LYS A 400 22.11 7.01 15.71
N TRP A 401 20.78 6.92 15.67
CA TRP A 401 20.05 5.66 15.82
C TRP A 401 19.15 5.34 14.62
N SER A 402 19.12 6.20 13.59
CA SER A 402 18.26 6.02 12.42
C SER A 402 18.84 6.71 11.18
N SER A 403 18.19 6.53 10.03
CA SER A 403 18.53 7.21 8.77
C SER A 403 18.12 8.69 8.71
N ALA A 404 17.53 9.22 9.79
CA ALA A 404 16.96 10.55 9.82
C ALA A 404 18.04 11.63 9.64
N THR A 405 17.81 12.56 8.71
CA THR A 405 18.77 13.61 8.35
C THR A 405 18.08 14.96 8.15
N GLY A 406 18.71 16.05 8.61
CA GLY A 406 18.35 17.43 8.27
C GLY A 406 17.35 18.11 9.19
N LEU A 407 16.83 19.24 8.72
CA LEU A 407 16.06 20.23 9.50
C LEU A 407 14.84 19.64 10.20
N ILE A 408 14.17 18.66 9.59
CA ILE A 408 13.04 17.94 10.21
C ILE A 408 13.30 16.43 10.30
N GLN A 409 14.57 16.02 10.31
CA GLN A 409 14.97 14.61 10.45
C GLN A 409 14.30 13.70 9.40
N PHE A 410 14.45 14.03 8.11
CA PHE A 410 13.93 13.23 7.00
C PHE A 410 14.50 11.81 7.03
N LEU A 411 13.63 10.82 7.20
CA LEU A 411 14.00 9.40 7.00
C LEU A 411 14.38 9.15 5.53
N LYS A 412 15.23 8.15 5.27
CA LYS A 412 15.62 7.75 3.90
C LYS A 412 14.39 7.53 3.00
N SER A 413 13.37 6.84 3.50
CA SER A 413 12.10 6.62 2.79
C SER A 413 11.34 7.92 2.50
N THR A 414 11.38 8.89 3.43
CA THR A 414 10.74 10.20 3.26
C THR A 414 11.47 11.04 2.21
N ALA A 415 12.80 11.08 2.27
CA ALA A 415 13.61 11.77 1.26
C ALA A 415 13.33 11.23 -0.16
N ILE A 416 13.23 9.89 -0.31
CA ILE A 416 12.88 9.25 -1.57
C ILE A 416 11.48 9.68 -2.06
N ARG A 417 10.46 9.70 -1.18
CA ARG A 417 9.11 10.18 -1.55
C ARG A 417 9.10 11.64 -2.01
N LEU A 418 10.02 12.45 -1.49
CA LEU A 418 10.20 13.84 -1.90
C LEU A 418 11.06 13.99 -3.16
N ALA A 419 11.45 12.89 -3.80
CA ALA A 419 12.31 12.81 -4.98
C ALA A 419 13.74 13.34 -4.74
N THR A 420 14.32 13.00 -3.58
CA THR A 420 15.72 13.27 -3.23
C THR A 420 16.29 12.11 -2.38
N THR A 421 17.48 12.27 -1.80
CA THR A 421 18.08 11.33 -0.85
C THR A 421 18.55 12.06 0.39
N THR A 422 18.79 11.33 1.49
CA THR A 422 19.36 11.92 2.72
C THR A 422 20.75 12.49 2.49
N ASP A 423 21.53 11.91 1.57
CA ASP A 423 22.85 12.42 1.21
C ASP A 423 22.73 13.73 0.42
N GLN A 424 21.80 13.82 -0.52
CA GLN A 424 21.53 15.07 -1.23
C GLN A 424 21.00 16.16 -0.29
N LEU A 425 20.07 15.82 0.60
CA LEU A 425 19.56 16.74 1.63
C LEU A 425 20.70 17.28 2.51
N CYS A 426 21.65 16.43 2.89
CA CYS A 426 22.82 16.82 3.68
C CYS A 426 23.73 17.82 2.95
N THR A 427 23.78 17.80 1.61
CA THR A 427 24.60 18.75 0.83
C THR A 427 23.94 20.11 0.60
N MET A 428 22.66 20.28 0.98
CA MET A 428 21.91 21.52 0.75
C MET A 428 22.24 22.58 1.79
N THR A 429 22.06 23.84 1.41
CA THR A 429 21.95 24.92 2.40
C THR A 429 20.64 24.80 3.19
N GLN A 430 20.56 25.47 4.33
CA GLN A 430 19.33 25.54 5.13
C GLN A 430 18.14 26.02 4.28
N VAL A 431 18.34 27.08 3.50
CA VAL A 431 17.31 27.69 2.63
C VAL A 431 16.88 26.74 1.51
N GLN A 432 17.80 25.99 0.91
CA GLN A 432 17.47 24.98 -0.11
C GLN A 432 16.66 23.83 0.50
N GLN A 433 17.05 23.37 1.69
CA GLN A 433 16.35 22.26 2.33
C GLN A 433 14.92 22.63 2.75
N LEU A 434 14.64 23.92 2.98
CA LEU A 434 13.28 24.40 3.25
C LEU A 434 12.27 24.13 2.12
N ASP A 435 12.70 24.00 0.86
CA ASP A 435 11.79 23.57 -0.23
C ASP A 435 11.24 22.17 0.02
N TYR A 436 12.07 21.29 0.59
CA TYR A 436 11.69 19.93 0.95
C TYR A 436 10.88 19.89 2.24
N VAL A 437 11.13 20.82 3.17
CA VAL A 437 10.30 21.00 4.37
C VAL A 437 8.88 21.41 3.96
N GLU A 438 8.72 22.39 3.07
CA GLU A 438 7.41 22.79 2.57
C GLU A 438 6.71 21.65 1.82
N LYS A 439 7.42 20.98 0.91
CA LYS A 439 6.90 19.85 0.15
C LYS A 439 6.44 18.71 1.08
N TYR A 440 7.15 18.49 2.18
CA TYR A 440 6.77 17.53 3.21
C TYR A 440 5.48 17.94 3.91
N PHE A 441 5.39 19.15 4.46
CA PHE A 441 4.19 19.56 5.20
C PHE A 441 2.95 19.74 4.33
N LYS A 442 3.10 20.04 3.03
CA LYS A 442 1.97 20.13 2.08
C LYS A 442 1.11 18.87 2.06
N GLN A 443 1.68 17.69 2.27
CA GLN A 443 0.91 16.43 2.32
C GLN A 443 -0.04 16.32 3.52
N PHE A 444 0.16 17.16 4.55
CA PHE A 444 -0.63 17.20 5.77
C PHE A 444 -1.45 18.48 5.93
N LYS A 445 -1.40 19.40 4.96
CA LYS A 445 -2.00 20.75 5.06
C LYS A 445 -3.48 20.73 5.49
N HIS A 446 -4.25 19.75 5.02
CA HIS A 446 -5.68 19.64 5.36
C HIS A 446 -5.95 18.94 6.70
N LYS A 447 -4.93 18.34 7.32
CA LYS A 447 -5.03 17.69 8.64
C LYS A 447 -4.52 18.58 9.77
N ILE A 448 -3.59 19.48 9.46
CA ILE A 448 -3.02 20.42 10.41
C ILE A 448 -4.05 21.50 10.71
N ARG A 449 -4.47 21.63 11.97
CA ARG A 449 -5.34 22.73 12.39
C ARG A 449 -4.56 24.04 12.29
N PRO A 450 -5.25 25.16 11.94
CA PRO A 450 -4.62 26.46 11.87
C PRO A 450 -3.88 26.82 13.16
N ASN A 451 -2.65 27.32 13.02
CA ASN A 451 -1.84 27.78 14.15
C ASN A 451 -1.72 26.77 15.32
N ASN A 452 -1.58 25.48 15.01
CA ASN A 452 -1.44 24.42 16.02
C ASN A 452 -0.03 23.83 16.03
N LEU A 453 0.78 24.16 17.04
CA LEU A 453 2.12 23.59 17.22
C LEU A 453 2.07 22.06 17.34
N GLY A 454 1.07 21.53 18.04
CA GLY A 454 0.87 20.10 18.23
C GLY A 454 0.78 19.33 16.91
N ASP A 455 0.03 19.86 15.95
CA ASP A 455 -0.17 19.22 14.65
C ASP A 455 1.08 19.31 13.79
N ILE A 456 1.81 20.43 13.85
CA ILE A 456 3.11 20.60 13.17
C ILE A 456 4.14 19.62 13.73
N ALA A 457 4.22 19.49 15.05
CA ALA A 457 5.12 18.57 15.74
C ALA A 457 4.77 17.10 15.44
N MET A 458 3.49 16.73 15.51
CA MET A 458 3.04 15.37 15.22
C MET A 458 3.20 15.02 13.75
N ALA A 459 3.09 15.98 12.84
CA ALA A 459 3.37 15.73 11.43
C ALA A 459 4.80 15.23 11.18
N VAL A 460 5.78 15.60 12.02
CA VAL A 460 7.15 15.09 11.94
C VAL A 460 7.35 13.82 12.78
N PHE A 461 6.87 13.84 14.03
CA PHE A 461 7.15 12.77 14.99
C PHE A 461 6.26 11.53 14.81
N TRP A 462 4.94 11.73 14.71
CA TRP A 462 3.96 10.65 14.62
C TRP A 462 2.67 11.13 13.90
N PRO A 463 2.62 11.08 12.55
CA PRO A 463 1.55 11.72 11.78
C PRO A 463 0.13 11.23 12.09
N ARG A 464 -0.01 10.07 12.73
CA ARG A 464 -1.31 9.53 13.19
C ARG A 464 -1.92 10.37 14.33
N ALA A 465 -1.11 11.13 15.06
CA ALA A 465 -1.54 11.99 16.15
C ALA A 465 -1.78 13.46 15.73
N ILE A 466 -1.77 13.75 14.41
CA ILE A 466 -2.26 15.04 13.91
C ILE A 466 -3.77 15.13 14.20
N ASN A 467 -4.23 16.30 14.63
CA ASN A 467 -5.63 16.58 14.98
C ASN A 467 -6.18 15.75 16.16
N GLN A 468 -5.31 15.09 16.93
CA GLN A 468 -5.69 14.43 18.18
C GLN A 468 -5.63 15.39 19.36
N PRO A 469 -6.33 15.15 20.48
CA PRO A 469 -6.15 15.91 21.71
C PRO A 469 -4.76 15.66 22.34
N ASP A 470 -4.36 16.49 23.30
CA ASP A 470 -3.00 16.43 23.88
C ASP A 470 -2.81 15.27 24.87
N ASP A 471 -3.87 14.74 25.45
CA ASP A 471 -3.88 13.51 26.24
C ASP A 471 -3.83 12.23 25.38
N TYR A 472 -3.83 12.36 24.06
CA TYR A 472 -3.74 11.22 23.17
C TYR A 472 -2.43 10.45 23.39
N VAL A 473 -2.56 9.16 23.69
CA VAL A 473 -1.45 8.25 23.93
C VAL A 473 -0.78 7.88 22.60
N LEU A 474 0.47 8.30 22.43
CA LEU A 474 1.31 7.99 21.28
C LEU A 474 1.80 6.54 21.35
N PHE A 475 2.39 6.15 22.49
CA PHE A 475 2.97 4.82 22.71
C PHE A 475 2.69 4.30 24.12
N LYS A 476 2.53 2.98 24.25
CA LYS A 476 2.33 2.31 25.54
C LYS A 476 3.49 1.37 25.86
N GLN A 477 3.79 1.22 27.14
CA GLN A 477 4.80 0.31 27.66
C GLN A 477 4.56 -1.12 27.14
N GLY A 478 5.66 -1.80 26.81
CA GLY A 478 5.62 -3.13 26.18
C GLY A 478 5.63 -3.08 24.64
N THR A 479 5.45 -1.92 24.02
CA THR A 479 5.63 -1.76 22.56
C THR A 479 7.07 -1.38 22.22
N GLY A 480 7.54 -1.81 21.04
CA GLY A 480 8.86 -1.40 20.53
C GLY A 480 9.00 0.12 20.39
N ALA A 481 7.92 0.79 19.96
CA ALA A 481 7.90 2.24 19.81
C ALA A 481 8.02 2.98 21.15
N TYR A 482 7.41 2.49 22.22
CA TYR A 482 7.63 3.01 23.57
C TYR A 482 9.08 2.79 24.02
N ASN A 483 9.63 1.58 23.84
CA ASN A 483 11.00 1.28 24.27
C ASN A 483 12.04 2.19 23.60
N SER A 484 11.88 2.49 22.32
CA SER A 484 12.76 3.44 21.60
C SER A 484 12.61 4.89 22.05
N ASN A 485 11.46 5.25 22.63
CA ASN A 485 11.12 6.62 23.01
C ASN A 485 10.91 6.79 24.51
N LYS A 486 11.34 5.83 25.34
CA LYS A 486 11.07 5.78 26.78
C LYS A 486 11.47 7.07 27.52
N ALA A 487 12.48 7.79 27.03
CA ALA A 487 12.90 9.07 27.59
C ALA A 487 11.87 10.21 27.47
N LEU A 488 10.76 9.98 26.76
CA LEU A 488 9.64 10.91 26.62
C LEU A 488 8.55 10.70 27.68
N ASP A 489 8.46 9.52 28.30
CA ASP A 489 7.55 9.24 29.43
C ASP A 489 8.13 9.91 30.68
N ARG A 490 7.59 11.07 31.06
CA ARG A 490 8.19 11.95 32.07
C ARG A 490 7.60 11.71 33.45
N ASP A 491 6.36 11.30 33.52
CA ASP A 491 5.70 10.93 34.77
C ASP A 491 5.87 9.44 35.12
N ASN A 492 6.47 8.65 34.20
CA ASN A 492 6.72 7.21 34.33
C ASN A 492 5.43 6.40 34.51
N ASN A 493 4.33 6.85 33.90
CA ASN A 493 3.03 6.18 33.99
C ASN A 493 2.89 5.00 33.00
N GLY A 494 3.89 4.77 32.14
CA GLY A 494 3.88 3.69 31.14
C GLY A 494 3.21 4.07 29.82
N GLU A 495 2.84 5.33 29.63
CA GLU A 495 2.26 5.89 28.42
C GLU A 495 3.04 7.15 28.01
N ILE A 496 3.30 7.30 26.72
CA ILE A 496 3.86 8.54 26.17
C ILE A 496 2.73 9.26 25.47
N THR A 497 2.36 10.42 25.96
CA THR A 497 1.28 11.25 25.42
C THR A 497 1.78 12.31 24.45
N ARG A 498 0.85 12.87 23.67
CA ARG A 498 1.13 14.01 22.82
C ARG A 498 1.61 15.21 23.64
N ALA A 499 1.00 15.50 24.79
CA ALA A 499 1.38 16.58 25.68
C ALA A 499 2.84 16.48 26.15
N GLU A 500 3.30 15.29 26.54
CA GLU A 500 4.68 15.09 27.00
C GLU A 500 5.71 15.36 25.90
N TYR A 501 5.40 14.96 24.66
CA TYR A 501 6.24 15.32 23.52
C TYR A 501 6.29 16.83 23.32
N LEU A 502 5.14 17.51 23.32
CA LEU A 502 5.06 18.95 23.10
C LEU A 502 5.77 19.74 24.21
N ASN A 503 5.65 19.30 25.46
CA ASN A 503 6.38 19.89 26.57
C ASN A 503 7.90 19.84 26.35
N LEU A 504 8.42 18.78 25.72
CA LEU A 504 9.85 18.69 25.39
C LEU A 504 10.25 19.58 24.21
N VAL A 505 9.39 19.74 23.21
CA VAL A 505 9.60 20.70 22.12
C VAL A 505 9.66 22.12 22.67
N ILE A 506 8.69 22.51 23.49
CA ILE A 506 8.58 23.83 24.10
C ILE A 506 9.73 24.08 25.08
N LYS A 507 10.05 23.13 25.96
CA LYS A 507 11.15 23.28 26.94
C LYS A 507 12.53 23.44 26.30
N ARG A 508 12.69 23.01 25.04
CA ARG A 508 13.94 23.19 24.29
C ARG A 508 13.97 24.50 23.50
N MET A 509 12.90 25.29 23.47
CA MET A 509 12.90 26.69 23.07
C MET A 509 13.33 27.55 24.27
#